data_AF-A0A949P957-F1
#
_entry.id   AF-A0A949P957-F1
#
_cell.length_a   1.000
_cell.length_b   1.000
_cell.length_c   1.000
_cell.angle_alpha   90.00
_cell.angle_beta   90.00
_cell.angle_gamma   90.00
#
_symmetry.space_group_name_H-M   'P 1'
#
loop_
_entity.id
_entity.type
_entity.pdbx_description
1 polymer ?
#
loop_
_entity_poly.entity_id
_entity_poly.type
_entity_poly.pdbx_seq_one_letter_code
_entity_poly.pdbx_strand_id
1 'polypeptide(L)' 'TPTLVLAGGDDRPDFTGAGQYLERKMPDARVVVLEGGGHSMHESSHANEVAELVADFIDALDKP' A
#
# COMPACT_ATOMS: atom_id res chain seq x y z
N THR A 1 1.49 -10.54 11.62
CA THR A 1 0.45 -10.71 10.59
C THR A 1 0.87 -9.90 9.39
N PRO A 2 1.13 -10.54 8.25
CA PRO A 2 1.46 -9.85 7.02
C PRO A 2 0.46 -8.73 6.71
N THR A 3 0.95 -7.53 6.42
CA THR A 3 0.12 -6.36 6.18
C THR A 3 0.65 -5.56 5.00
N LEU A 4 -0.20 -5.29 4.01
CA LEU A 4 0.09 -4.35 2.93
C LEU A 4 -0.56 -3.01 3.24
N VAL A 5 0.23 -1.93 3.20
CA VAL A 5 -0.26 -0.56 3.31
C VAL A 5 -0.04 0.14 1.98
N LEU A 6 -1.10 0.70 1.40
CA LEU A 6 -1.05 1.47 0.17
C LEU A 6 -1.36 2.94 0.47
N ALA A 7 -0.51 3.85 -0.01
CA ALA A 7 -0.71 5.30 0.13
C ALA A 7 -0.54 5.99 -1.24
N GLY A 8 -1.33 7.02 -1.48
CA GLY A 8 -1.16 7.87 -2.67
C GLY A 8 -0.01 8.86 -2.48
N GLY A 9 0.87 8.98 -3.46
CA GLY A 9 2.02 9.88 -3.45
C GLY A 9 1.66 11.37 -3.52
N ASP A 10 0.51 11.69 -4.12
CA ASP A 10 -0.05 13.06 -4.23
C ASP A 10 -1.14 13.32 -3.18
N ASP A 11 -1.41 12.36 -2.28
CA ASP A 11 -2.27 12.57 -1.12
C ASP A 11 -1.54 13.40 -0.03
N ARG A 12 -2.22 13.68 1.07
CA ARG A 12 -1.64 14.34 2.23
C ARG A 12 -0.41 13.56 2.72
N PRO A 13 0.72 14.25 3.01
CA PRO A 13 1.94 13.61 3.51
C PRO A 13 1.76 12.74 4.76
N ASP A 14 0.75 13.05 5.58
CA ASP A 14 0.41 12.29 6.79
C ASP A 14 0.08 10.82 6.52
N PHE A 15 -0.49 10.49 5.36
CA PHE A 15 -0.84 9.10 5.03
C PHE A 15 0.39 8.27 4.68
N THR A 16 1.32 8.82 3.90
CA THR A 16 2.64 8.20 3.69
C THR A 16 3.41 8.08 5.01
N GLY A 17 3.39 9.12 5.85
CA GLY A 17 4.01 9.09 7.18
C GLY A 17 3.41 8.03 8.10
N ALA A 18 2.08 7.87 8.10
CA ALA A 18 1.38 6.84 8.86
C ALA A 18 1.73 5.43 8.37
N GLY A 19 1.80 5.23 7.05
CA GLY A 19 2.27 3.97 6.47
C GLY A 19 3.68 3.62 6.95
N GLN A 20 4.64 4.52 6.79
CA GLN A 20 6.02 4.32 7.26
C GLN A 20 6.10 4.08 8.77
N TYR A 21 5.20 4.68 9.56
CA TYR A 21 5.11 4.39 10.98
C TYR A 21 4.65 2.94 11.23
N LEU A 22 3.67 2.45 10.49
CA LEU A 22 3.22 1.05 10.57
C LEU A 22 4.34 0.09 10.18
N GLU A 23 5.04 0.32 9.08
CA GLU A 23 6.19 -0.51 8.66
C GLU A 23 7.27 -0.63 9.76
N ARG A 24 7.55 0.47 10.47
CA ARG A 24 8.51 0.45 11.59
C ARG A 24 8.02 -0.28 12.84
N LYS A 25 6.71 -0.37 13.05
CA LYS A 25 6.10 -0.89 14.29
C LYS A 25 5.45 -2.26 14.13
N MET A 26 5.18 -2.68 12.90
CA MET A 26 4.61 -3.95 12.54
C MET A 26 5.64 -4.73 11.70
N PRO A 27 6.29 -5.75 12.28
CA PRO A 27 7.43 -6.45 11.65
C PRO A 27 7.15 -7.04 10.26
N ASP A 28 5.88 -7.37 9.98
CA ASP A 28 5.44 -7.96 8.70
C ASP A 28 4.66 -6.96 7.83
N ALA A 29 4.70 -5.67 8.14
CA ALA A 29 4.07 -4.65 7.33
C ALA A 29 5.00 -4.15 6.23
N ARG A 30 4.43 -3.92 5.05
CA ARG A 30 5.11 -3.31 3.89
C ARG A 30 4.29 -2.13 3.42
N VAL A 31 4.96 -1.01 3.15
CA VAL A 31 4.31 0.18 2.59
C VAL A 31 4.66 0.34 1.12
N VAL A 32 3.66 0.63 0.30
CA VAL A 32 3.83 1.03 -1.09
C VAL A 32 3.19 2.40 -1.26
N VAL A 33 3.96 3.35 -1.76
CA VAL A 33 3.49 4.68 -2.13
C VAL A 33 3.34 4.73 -3.64
N LEU A 34 2.13 4.93 -4.13
CA LEU A 34 1.83 4.97 -5.57
C LEU A 34 2.02 6.42 -6.07
N GLU A 35 2.99 6.63 -6.94
CA GLU A 35 3.29 7.93 -7.53
C GLU A 35 2.07 8.50 -8.27
N GLY A 36 1.74 9.78 -8.06
CA GLY A 36 0.56 10.40 -8.68
C GLY A 36 -0.79 9.96 -8.09
N GLY A 37 -0.80 9.04 -7.12
CA GLY A 37 -2.02 8.58 -6.45
C GLY A 37 -2.55 9.61 -5.45
N GLY A 38 -3.85 9.92 -5.51
CA GLY A 38 -4.57 10.66 -4.46
C GLY A 38 -5.25 9.73 -3.45
N HIS A 39 -6.07 10.30 -2.55
CA HIS A 39 -6.71 9.55 -1.46
C HIS A 39 -7.54 8.33 -1.92
N SER A 40 -8.36 8.53 -2.96
CA SER A 40 -9.21 7.50 -3.56
C SER A 40 -8.64 6.99 -4.89
N MET A 41 -7.32 6.87 -5.01
CA MET A 41 -6.67 6.43 -6.25
C MET A 41 -7.18 5.06 -6.74
N HIS A 42 -7.56 4.18 -5.81
CA HIS A 42 -8.10 2.85 -6.09
C HIS A 42 -9.48 2.87 -6.77
N GLU A 43 -10.22 3.98 -6.68
CA GLU A 43 -11.53 4.13 -7.34
C GLU A 43 -11.43 4.77 -8.73
N SER A 44 -10.34 5.49 -9.01
CA SER A 44 -10.29 6.46 -10.11
C SER A 44 -9.12 6.29 -11.08
N SER A 45 -7.90 6.26 -10.57
CA SER A 45 -6.68 6.45 -11.37
C SER A 45 -5.74 5.25 -11.36
N HIS A 46 -5.67 4.52 -10.24
CA HIS A 46 -4.70 3.45 -10.00
C HIS A 46 -5.39 2.13 -9.64
N ALA A 47 -6.66 1.95 -10.02
CA ALA A 47 -7.46 0.76 -9.67
C ALA A 47 -6.77 -0.56 -10.06
N ASN A 48 -6.21 -0.63 -11.27
CA ASN A 48 -5.52 -1.83 -11.75
C ASN A 48 -4.22 -2.09 -10.97
N GLU A 49 -3.40 -1.06 -10.76
CA GLU A 49 -2.14 -1.19 -10.01
C GLU A 49 -2.40 -1.60 -8.56
N VAL A 50 -3.42 -1.02 -7.92
CA VAL A 50 -3.85 -1.43 -6.57
C VAL A 50 -4.28 -2.89 -6.56
N ALA A 51 -5.06 -3.34 -7.55
CA ALA A 51 -5.50 -4.73 -7.65
C ALA A 51 -4.33 -5.70 -7.85
N GLU A 52 -3.36 -5.34 -8.69
CA GLU A 52 -2.13 -6.13 -8.91
C GLU A 52 -1.30 -6.22 -7.63
N LEU A 53 -1.08 -5.11 -6.92
CA LEU A 53 -0.34 -5.11 -5.64
C LEU A 53 -1.01 -5.97 -4.56
N VAL A 54 -2.34 -6.01 -4.53
CA VAL A 54 -3.10 -6.86 -3.61
C VAL A 54 -2.99 -8.33 -4.02
N ALA A 55 -3.10 -8.64 -5.32
CA ALA A 55 -2.94 -10.01 -5.83
C ALA A 55 -1.53 -10.55 -5.53
N ASP A 56 -0.49 -9.78 -5.86
CA ASP A 56 0.90 -10.13 -5.58
C ASP A 56 1.16 -10.33 -4.09
N PHE A 57 0.53 -9.52 -3.24
CA PHE A 57 0.62 -9.69 -1.80
C PHE A 57 -0.02 -11.00 -1.34
N ILE A 58 -1.22 -11.34 -1.83
CA ILE A 58 -1.90 -12.61 -1.50
C ILE A 58 -1.08 -13.81 -1.99
N ASP A 59 -0.59 -13.79 -3.23
CA ASP A 59 0.24 -14.85 -3.80
C ASP A 59 1.54 -15.07 -3.00
N ALA A 60 2.05 -14.04 -2.33
CA ALA A 60 3.21 -14.15 -1.46
C ALA A 60 2.89 -14.78 -0.09
N LEU A 61 1.64 -14.75 0.37
CA LEU A 61 1.21 -15.38 1.63
C LEU A 61 1.14 -16.90 1.53
N ASP A 62 0.86 -17.42 0.33
CA ASP A 62 0.68 -18.85 0.06
C ASP A 62 2.00 -19.58 -0.24
N LYS A 63 3.13 -18.86 -0.28
CA LYS A 63 4.45 -19.46 -0.51
C LYS A 63 5.03 -20.01 0.82
N PRO A 64 5.55 -21.24 0.83
CA PRO A 64 6.10 -21.88 2.03
C PRO A 64 7.40 -21.23 2.54
#